data_AF-G2XK34-F1
#
_entry.id   AF-G2XK34-F1
#
_cell.length_a   1.000
_cell.length_b   1.000
_cell.length_c   1.000
_cell.angle_alpha   90.00
_cell.angle_beta   90.00
_cell.angle_gamma   90.00
#
_symmetry.space_group_name_H-M   'P 1'
#
loop_
_entity.id
_entity.type
_entity.pdbx_description
1 polymer ?
#
loop_
_entity_poly.entity_id
_entity_poly.type
_entity_poly.pdbx_seq_one_letter_code
_entity_poly.pdbx_strand_id
1 'polypeptide(L)'
;MLLALMTAPLVTLSVRSLGSRSTLALGVIIQTSALLGASFRFQIWHLLLTQGVFFGLGVGLSFNSIVSIISQYFDKRRSFANLLSTCGSGFGGLTYSLVTNAAIRSVGLAWTFRILAILTLVVNGLCCILLRNRNKSVGTVLSAFRWELLKRKNYLLFLLWGLFRLIGYTIVIFSLADFGQSVAFITSQASLAAALMNLGQGVGHPIIGLSNDRWGRLDVAGISTLLAGLTTLFIWVFAGKDFAGLLIYALCGALDGCFWPTVAAVGAEVVWLPLLPAAL
;
A
#
# COMPACT_ATOMS: atom_id res chain seq x y z
N MET A 1 5.07 5.10 -7.16
CA MET A 1 3.83 4.28 -7.13
C MET A 1 3.67 3.46 -8.40
N LEU A 2 3.65 4.08 -9.59
CA LEU A 2 3.56 3.37 -10.88
C LEU A 2 4.71 2.36 -11.11
N LEU A 3 5.95 2.72 -10.77
CA LEU A 3 7.08 1.79 -10.86
C LEU A 3 6.90 0.54 -9.97
N ALA A 4 6.37 0.68 -8.76
CA ALA A 4 6.11 -0.47 -7.88
C ALA A 4 5.06 -1.43 -8.50
N LEU A 5 4.08 -0.90 -9.24
CA LEU A 5 3.10 -1.70 -9.98
C LEU A 5 3.71 -2.36 -11.21
N MET A 6 4.58 -1.67 -11.96
CA MET A 6 5.28 -2.27 -13.10
C MET A 6 6.25 -3.40 -12.69
N THR A 7 6.60 -3.46 -11.41
CA THR A 7 7.44 -4.54 -10.88
C THR A 7 6.67 -5.80 -10.53
N ALA A 8 5.33 -5.76 -10.48
CA ALA A 8 4.49 -6.94 -10.21
C ALA A 8 4.86 -8.18 -11.07
N PRO A 9 5.01 -8.10 -12.42
CA PRO A 9 5.42 -9.26 -13.22
C PRO A 9 6.84 -9.75 -12.92
N LEU A 10 7.78 -8.84 -12.63
CA LEU A 10 9.15 -9.18 -12.20
C LEU A 10 9.17 -9.90 -10.84
N VAL A 11 8.28 -9.49 -9.94
CA VAL A 11 8.09 -10.10 -8.62
C VAL A 11 7.50 -11.49 -8.77
N THR A 12 6.46 -11.67 -9.60
CA THR A 12 5.85 -12.97 -9.89
C THR A 12 6.86 -13.97 -10.47
N LEU A 13 7.76 -13.50 -11.34
CA LEU A 13 8.88 -14.31 -11.84
C LEU A 13 9.90 -14.65 -10.74
N SER A 14 10.23 -13.69 -9.88
CA SER A 14 11.19 -13.87 -8.77
C SER A 14 10.66 -14.81 -7.68
N VAL A 15 9.38 -14.75 -7.37
CA VAL A 15 8.71 -15.68 -6.43
C VAL A 15 8.70 -17.10 -7.01
N ARG A 16 8.51 -17.22 -8.32
CA ARG A 16 8.49 -18.52 -9.02
C ARG A 16 9.86 -19.20 -9.01
N SER A 17 10.96 -18.46 -9.14
CA SER A 17 12.31 -19.03 -9.19
C SER A 17 12.96 -19.20 -7.82
N LEU A 18 12.77 -18.26 -6.88
CA LEU A 18 13.53 -18.20 -5.63
C LEU A 18 12.69 -18.57 -4.39
N GLY A 19 11.37 -18.66 -4.53
CA GLY A 19 10.42 -18.90 -3.45
C GLY A 19 10.12 -17.65 -2.61
N SER A 20 8.91 -17.58 -2.05
CA SER A 20 8.37 -16.34 -1.43
C SER A 20 9.21 -15.77 -0.27
N ARG A 21 9.96 -16.62 0.46
CA ARG A 21 10.85 -16.20 1.55
C ARG A 21 12.10 -15.50 1.03
N SER A 22 12.73 -16.08 0.01
CA SER A 22 13.92 -15.49 -0.61
C SER A 22 13.58 -14.19 -1.32
N THR A 23 12.40 -14.12 -1.96
CA THR A 23 11.91 -12.88 -2.58
C THR A 23 11.65 -11.78 -1.54
N LEU A 24 11.09 -12.13 -0.37
CA LEU A 24 10.94 -11.20 0.76
C LEU A 24 12.30 -10.71 1.25
N ALA A 25 13.25 -11.61 1.51
CA ALA A 25 14.59 -11.24 1.96
C ALA A 25 15.30 -10.33 0.94
N LEU A 26 15.19 -10.62 -0.36
CA LEU A 26 15.72 -9.78 -1.42
C LEU A 26 15.07 -8.39 -1.45
N GLY A 27 13.74 -8.33 -1.32
CA GLY A 27 13.01 -7.06 -1.24
C GLY A 27 13.49 -6.18 -0.08
N VAL A 28 13.69 -6.77 1.10
CA VAL A 28 14.22 -6.08 2.28
C VAL A 28 15.66 -5.59 2.06
N ILE A 29 16.53 -6.43 1.51
CA ILE A 29 17.92 -6.05 1.22
C ILE A 29 17.97 -4.89 0.22
N ILE A 30 17.17 -4.95 -0.86
CA ILE A 30 17.08 -3.89 -1.87
C ILE A 30 16.53 -2.60 -1.26
N GLN A 31 15.52 -2.69 -0.40
CA GLN A 31 14.94 -1.53 0.26
C GLN A 31 15.93 -0.85 1.22
N THR A 32 16.65 -1.64 2.03
CA THR A 32 17.67 -1.11 2.94
C THR A 32 18.85 -0.51 2.19
N SER A 33 19.33 -1.18 1.14
CA SER A 33 20.43 -0.66 0.31
C SER A 33 20.04 0.60 -0.44
N ALA A 34 18.78 0.75 -0.86
CA ALA A 34 18.25 1.99 -1.42
C ALA A 34 18.25 3.15 -0.39
N LEU A 35 17.82 2.90 0.84
CA LEU A 35 17.84 3.90 1.93
C LEU A 35 19.26 4.28 2.33
N LEU A 36 20.19 3.33 2.40
CA LEU A 36 21.60 3.60 2.63
C LEU A 36 22.22 4.38 1.47
N GLY A 37 21.90 4.01 0.22
CA GLY A 37 22.31 4.73 -0.99
C GLY A 37 21.85 6.19 -0.98
N ALA A 38 20.62 6.44 -0.51
CA ALA A 38 20.08 7.80 -0.36
C ALA A 38 20.75 8.62 0.76
N SER A 39 21.40 7.97 1.73
CA SER A 39 22.18 8.66 2.77
C SER A 39 23.46 9.29 2.21
N PHE A 40 24.04 8.69 1.17
CA PHE A 40 25.22 9.25 0.53
C PHE A 40 24.81 10.42 -0.35
N ARG A 41 25.42 11.58 -0.09
CA ARG A 41 25.18 12.87 -0.76
C ARG A 41 25.64 12.81 -2.22
N PHE A 42 24.86 12.16 -3.06
CA PHE A 42 25.00 12.24 -4.50
C PHE A 42 23.83 13.04 -5.07
N GLN A 43 24.11 13.76 -6.15
CA GLN A 43 23.20 14.61 -6.95
C GLN A 43 21.72 14.18 -6.93
N ILE A 44 20.77 15.10 -7.14
CA ILE A 44 19.30 14.83 -7.15
C ILE A 44 18.93 13.58 -7.96
N TRP A 45 19.61 13.32 -9.06
CA TRP A 45 19.46 12.11 -9.88
C TRP A 45 19.65 10.80 -9.10
N HIS A 46 20.61 10.73 -8.18
CA HIS A 46 20.84 9.55 -7.34
C HIS A 46 19.73 9.34 -6.32
N LEU A 47 19.16 10.42 -5.77
CA LEU A 47 17.98 10.34 -4.90
C LEU A 47 16.77 9.81 -5.66
N LEU A 48 16.56 10.30 -6.89
CA LEU A 48 15.46 9.85 -7.73
C LEU A 48 15.60 8.37 -8.11
N LEU A 49 16.83 7.91 -8.37
CA LEU A 49 17.12 6.53 -8.71
C LEU A 49 17.04 5.59 -7.49
N THR A 50 17.58 5.99 -6.34
CA THR A 50 17.54 5.17 -5.10
C THR A 50 16.14 5.15 -4.47
N GLN A 51 15.50 6.30 -4.24
CA GLN A 51 14.17 6.37 -3.62
C GLN A 51 13.02 6.08 -4.59
N GLY A 52 13.19 6.37 -5.88
CA GLY A 52 12.14 6.11 -6.88
C GLY A 52 12.16 4.67 -7.38
N VAL A 53 13.31 4.23 -7.90
CA VAL A 53 13.44 2.95 -8.60
C VAL A 53 13.75 1.82 -7.61
N PHE A 54 14.87 1.88 -6.90
CA PHE A 54 15.29 0.78 -6.03
C PHE A 54 14.38 0.58 -4.82
N PHE A 55 13.99 1.67 -4.15
CA PHE A 55 13.03 1.57 -3.05
C PHE A 55 11.65 1.09 -3.53
N GLY A 56 11.19 1.56 -4.70
CA GLY A 56 9.94 1.09 -5.31
C GLY A 56 9.96 -0.40 -5.65
N LEU A 57 11.07 -0.90 -6.21
CA LEU A 57 11.32 -2.31 -6.47
C LEU A 57 11.27 -3.14 -5.18
N GLY A 58 11.96 -2.71 -4.13
CA GLY A 58 11.99 -3.39 -2.83
C GLY A 58 10.60 -3.47 -2.18
N VAL A 59 9.85 -2.37 -2.18
CA VAL A 59 8.46 -2.34 -1.69
C VAL A 59 7.56 -3.27 -2.50
N GLY A 60 7.67 -3.25 -3.83
CA GLY A 60 6.88 -4.11 -4.72
C GLY A 60 7.11 -5.61 -4.47
N LEU A 61 8.37 -6.01 -4.26
CA LEU A 61 8.75 -7.40 -3.93
C LEU A 61 8.17 -7.84 -2.59
N SER A 62 8.32 -7.01 -1.56
CA SER A 62 7.83 -7.33 -0.22
C SER A 62 6.30 -7.35 -0.15
N PHE A 63 5.64 -6.34 -0.72
CA PHE A 63 4.18 -6.18 -0.65
C PHE A 63 3.45 -7.34 -1.33
N ASN A 64 3.82 -7.67 -2.59
CA ASN A 64 3.18 -8.76 -3.33
C ASN A 64 3.39 -10.12 -2.64
N SER A 65 4.58 -10.36 -2.08
CA SER A 65 4.88 -11.60 -1.37
C SER A 65 4.06 -11.75 -0.09
N ILE A 66 3.93 -10.69 0.72
CA ILE A 66 3.12 -10.70 1.96
C ILE A 66 1.65 -10.95 1.65
N VAL A 67 1.10 -10.22 0.68
CA VAL A 67 -0.31 -10.34 0.29
C VAL A 67 -0.66 -11.75 -0.20
N SER A 68 0.24 -12.36 -0.98
CA SER A 68 0.08 -13.76 -1.43
C SER A 68 0.10 -14.76 -0.27
N ILE A 69 1.02 -14.59 0.69
CA ILE A 69 1.16 -15.49 1.84
C ILE A 69 -0.05 -15.39 2.78
N ILE A 70 -0.52 -14.18 3.10
CA ILE A 70 -1.68 -13.98 3.99
C ILE A 70 -2.93 -14.64 3.40
N SER A 71 -3.14 -14.47 2.09
CA SER A 71 -4.27 -15.05 1.37
C SER A 71 -4.26 -16.59 1.34
N GLN A 72 -3.09 -17.22 1.53
CA GLN A 72 -2.96 -18.68 1.64
C GLN A 72 -3.19 -19.20 3.07
N TYR A 73 -2.95 -18.38 4.09
CA TYR A 73 -3.11 -18.79 5.50
C TYR A 73 -4.57 -18.76 5.97
N PHE A 74 -5.37 -17.83 5.44
CA PHE A 74 -6.76 -17.67 5.81
C PHE A 74 -7.66 -17.96 4.60
N ASP A 75 -8.64 -18.85 4.74
CA ASP A 75 -9.66 -19.07 3.69
C ASP A 75 -10.93 -18.26 3.98
N LYS A 76 -11.44 -18.37 5.21
CA LYS A 76 -12.76 -17.83 5.60
C LYS A 76 -12.77 -16.33 5.86
N ARG A 77 -11.64 -15.73 6.27
CA ARG A 77 -11.51 -14.30 6.65
C ARG A 77 -10.34 -13.58 5.97
N ARG A 78 -10.17 -13.81 4.65
CA ARG A 78 -9.05 -13.25 3.86
C ARG A 78 -9.02 -11.74 3.86
N SER A 79 -10.17 -11.11 3.61
CA SER A 79 -10.27 -9.65 3.54
C SER A 79 -9.89 -9.01 4.87
N PHE A 80 -10.39 -9.56 5.99
CA PHE A 80 -10.00 -9.08 7.31
C PHE A 80 -8.49 -9.23 7.57
N ALA A 81 -7.88 -10.37 7.25
CA ALA A 81 -6.44 -10.58 7.45
C ALA A 81 -5.56 -9.64 6.59
N ASN A 82 -5.92 -9.44 5.31
CA ASN A 82 -5.20 -8.53 4.41
C ASN A 82 -5.35 -7.06 4.84
N LEU A 83 -6.55 -6.67 5.25
CA LEU A 83 -6.81 -5.33 5.75
C LEU A 83 -6.10 -5.10 7.09
N LEU A 84 -6.13 -6.08 8.01
CA LEU A 84 -5.42 -6.01 9.29
C LEU A 84 -3.91 -5.83 9.11
N SER A 85 -3.30 -6.52 8.14
CA SER A 85 -1.89 -6.33 7.80
C SER A 85 -1.62 -4.92 7.26
N THR A 86 -2.54 -4.38 6.45
CA THR A 86 -2.39 -3.04 5.86
C THR A 86 -2.74 -1.92 6.85
N CYS A 87 -3.41 -2.19 7.98
CA CYS A 87 -3.54 -1.22 9.07
C CYS A 87 -2.18 -0.70 9.54
N GLY A 88 -1.17 -1.58 9.50
CA GLY A 88 0.20 -1.24 9.84
C GLY A 88 0.79 -0.13 8.96
N SER A 89 0.33 0.07 7.72
CA SER A 89 0.82 1.18 6.89
C SER A 89 0.30 2.53 7.36
N GLY A 90 -0.90 2.61 7.95
CA GLY A 90 -1.43 3.83 8.54
C GLY A 90 -0.67 4.24 9.80
N PHE A 91 -0.57 3.32 10.78
CA PHE A 91 0.20 3.57 12.01
C PHE A 91 1.71 3.73 11.74
N GLY A 92 2.24 2.96 10.79
CA GLY A 92 3.60 3.08 10.30
C GLY A 92 3.86 4.45 9.66
N GLY A 93 2.99 4.89 8.75
CA GLY A 93 3.12 6.21 8.10
C GLY A 93 3.14 7.36 9.11
N LEU A 94 2.31 7.29 10.15
CA LEU A 94 2.30 8.25 11.26
C LEU A 94 3.60 8.29 12.04
N THR A 95 4.00 7.13 12.58
CA THR A 95 5.21 7.00 13.40
C THR A 95 6.44 7.36 12.60
N TYR A 96 6.54 6.88 11.35
CA TYR A 96 7.63 7.15 10.45
C TYR A 96 7.73 8.64 10.08
N SER A 97 6.60 9.31 9.82
CA SER A 97 6.58 10.74 9.52
C SER A 97 7.04 11.60 10.71
N LEU A 98 6.54 11.29 11.92
CA LEU A 98 6.92 12.01 13.14
C LEU A 98 8.40 11.82 13.49
N VAL A 99 8.87 10.57 13.46
CA VAL A 99 10.29 10.23 13.72
C VAL A 99 11.20 10.86 12.68
N THR A 100 10.83 10.80 11.40
CA THR A 100 11.61 11.41 10.31
C THR A 100 11.70 12.93 10.48
N ASN A 101 10.60 13.62 10.81
CA ASN A 101 10.62 15.06 11.01
C ASN A 101 11.50 15.47 12.20
N ALA A 102 11.38 14.75 13.32
CA ALA A 102 12.20 14.97 14.51
C ALA A 102 13.69 14.70 14.23
N ALA A 103 14.00 13.59 13.55
CA ALA A 103 15.37 13.20 13.22
C ALA A 103 16.03 14.17 12.23
N ILE A 104 15.29 14.68 11.22
CA ILE A 104 15.82 15.68 10.30
C ILE A 104 16.25 16.95 11.05
N ARG A 105 15.46 17.39 12.05
CA ARG A 105 15.77 18.58 12.84
C ARG A 105 16.97 18.40 13.78
N SER A 106 17.20 17.20 14.31
CA SER A 106 18.25 16.95 15.31
C SER A 106 19.57 16.47 14.72
N VAL A 107 19.54 15.53 13.77
CA VAL A 107 20.75 14.82 13.27
C VAL A 107 21.03 15.07 11.79
N GLY A 108 20.13 15.78 11.09
CA GLY A 108 20.24 16.10 9.68
C GLY A 108 19.86 14.96 8.74
N LEU A 109 19.59 15.30 7.47
CA LEU A 109 19.05 14.39 6.45
C LEU A 109 19.84 13.08 6.29
N ALA A 110 21.17 13.16 6.20
CA ALA A 110 22.00 11.99 5.91
C ALA A 110 21.92 10.93 7.01
N TRP A 111 21.90 11.34 8.29
CA TRP A 111 21.76 10.43 9.42
C TRP A 111 20.34 9.92 9.59
N THR A 112 19.32 10.73 9.28
CA THR A 112 17.93 10.26 9.25
C THR A 112 17.77 9.07 8.31
N PHE A 113 18.30 9.14 7.08
CA PHE A 113 18.22 8.00 6.15
C PHE A 113 18.92 6.73 6.65
N ARG A 114 20.01 6.86 7.42
CA ARG A 114 20.70 5.69 8.03
C ARG A 114 19.87 5.06 9.14
N ILE A 115 19.30 5.88 10.02
CA ILE A 115 18.42 5.41 11.10
C ILE A 115 17.21 4.68 10.50
N LEU A 116 16.62 5.26 9.46
CA LEU A 116 15.52 4.66 8.72
C LEU A 116 15.92 3.33 8.06
N ALA A 117 17.09 3.26 7.42
CA ALA A 117 17.60 2.03 6.82
C ALA A 117 17.77 0.90 7.84
N ILE A 118 18.34 1.22 9.01
CA ILE A 118 18.52 0.25 10.12
C ILE A 118 17.17 -0.22 10.64
N LEU A 119 16.23 0.71 10.86
CA LEU A 119 14.89 0.38 11.35
C LEU A 119 14.14 -0.52 10.36
N THR A 120 14.19 -0.19 9.07
CA THR A 120 13.62 -1.03 8.02
C THR A 120 14.24 -2.42 8.01
N LEU A 121 15.57 -2.53 8.14
CA LEU A 121 16.27 -3.82 8.13
C LEU A 121 15.90 -4.68 9.36
N VAL A 122 15.87 -4.09 10.55
CA VAL A 122 15.54 -4.82 11.79
C VAL A 122 14.09 -5.27 11.77
N VAL A 123 13.14 -4.37 11.49
CA VAL A 123 11.71 -4.68 11.53
C VAL A 123 11.34 -5.66 10.42
N ASN A 124 11.73 -5.40 9.18
CA ASN A 124 11.39 -6.29 8.07
C ASN A 124 12.22 -7.59 8.12
N GLY A 125 13.45 -7.56 8.60
CA GLY A 125 14.28 -8.75 8.81
C GLY A 125 13.66 -9.69 9.85
N LEU A 126 13.22 -9.14 11.00
CA LEU A 126 12.46 -9.90 12.00
C LEU A 126 11.16 -10.46 11.42
N CYS A 127 10.40 -9.68 10.67
CA CYS A 127 9.22 -10.17 9.97
C CYS A 127 9.56 -11.32 9.02
N CYS A 128 10.66 -11.23 8.26
CA CYS A 128 11.08 -12.28 7.34
C CYS A 128 11.47 -13.58 8.06
N ILE A 129 12.08 -13.48 9.25
CA ILE A 129 12.43 -14.64 10.09
C ILE A 129 11.17 -15.27 10.69
N LEU A 130 10.25 -14.45 11.23
CA LEU A 130 9.01 -14.93 11.83
C LEU A 130 8.04 -15.51 10.80
N LEU A 131 8.06 -15.01 9.56
CA LEU A 131 7.18 -15.49 8.49
C LEU A 131 7.50 -16.95 8.15
N ARG A 132 6.66 -17.86 8.66
CA ARG A 132 6.72 -19.28 8.33
C ARG A 132 5.99 -19.55 7.02
N ASN A 133 6.73 -19.91 5.99
CA ASN A 133 6.13 -20.35 4.73
C ASN A 133 5.55 -21.76 4.90
N ARG A 134 4.24 -21.92 4.67
CA ARG A 134 3.60 -23.23 4.50
C ARG A 134 3.79 -23.74 3.06
N ASN A 135 5.02 -23.65 2.56
CA ASN A 135 5.34 -23.83 1.13
C ASN A 135 5.51 -25.30 0.73
N LYS A 136 4.47 -26.14 0.92
CA LYS A 136 4.49 -27.52 0.41
C LYS A 136 3.17 -28.07 -0.17
N SER A 137 2.04 -27.37 -0.14
CA SER A 137 0.74 -28.00 -0.50
C SER A 137 -0.14 -27.27 -1.53
N VAL A 138 0.33 -26.19 -2.16
CA VAL A 138 -0.44 -25.59 -3.25
C VAL A 138 0.50 -25.36 -4.42
N GLY A 139 0.47 -26.29 -5.38
CA GLY A 139 1.08 -26.11 -6.69
C GLY A 139 0.37 -24.99 -7.42
N THR A 140 0.68 -23.73 -7.09
CA THR A 140 0.19 -22.58 -7.83
C THR A 140 0.93 -22.58 -9.16
N VAL A 141 0.20 -22.83 -10.24
CA VAL A 141 0.71 -22.64 -11.59
C VAL A 141 0.87 -21.13 -11.80
N LEU A 142 1.99 -20.57 -11.31
CA LEU A 142 2.42 -19.18 -11.47
C LEU A 142 2.73 -18.91 -12.94
N SER A 143 1.69 -18.77 -13.76
CA SER A 143 1.82 -18.17 -15.09
C SER A 143 1.85 -16.66 -14.91
N ALA A 144 3.00 -16.04 -15.14
CA ALA A 144 3.18 -14.58 -14.98
C ALA A 144 2.25 -13.75 -15.89
N PHE A 145 1.74 -14.34 -16.97
CA PHE A 145 0.82 -13.69 -17.88
C PHE A 145 0.04 -14.76 -18.65
N ARG A 146 -1.29 -14.78 -18.55
CA ARG A 146 -2.13 -15.60 -19.42
C ARG A 146 -3.07 -14.68 -20.19
N TRP A 147 -2.83 -14.57 -21.49
CA TRP A 147 -3.65 -13.79 -22.43
C TRP A 147 -5.14 -14.16 -22.40
N GLU A 148 -5.49 -15.38 -21.97
CA GLU A 148 -6.88 -15.81 -21.79
C GLU A 148 -7.63 -15.09 -20.67
N LEU A 149 -6.95 -14.57 -19.65
CA LEU A 149 -7.62 -13.78 -18.60
C LEU A 149 -8.06 -12.42 -19.11
N LEU A 150 -7.28 -11.78 -19.98
CA LEU A 150 -7.62 -10.49 -20.60
C LEU A 150 -8.87 -10.57 -21.49
N LYS A 151 -9.25 -11.77 -21.96
CA LYS A 151 -10.48 -11.98 -22.74
C LYS A 151 -11.74 -12.11 -21.87
N ARG A 152 -11.61 -12.29 -20.55
CA ARG A 152 -12.78 -12.39 -19.65
C ARG A 152 -13.30 -10.99 -19.31
N LYS A 153 -14.57 -10.73 -19.63
CA LYS A 153 -15.25 -9.45 -19.35
C LYS A 153 -15.15 -9.05 -17.86
N ASN A 154 -15.30 -10.00 -16.94
CA ASN A 154 -15.22 -9.76 -15.50
C ASN A 154 -13.81 -9.29 -15.05
N TYR A 155 -12.76 -9.80 -15.69
CA TYR A 155 -11.38 -9.38 -15.41
C TYR A 155 -11.08 -8.00 -15.99
N LEU A 156 -11.60 -7.69 -17.17
CA LEU A 156 -11.46 -6.37 -17.78
C LEU A 156 -12.16 -5.28 -16.93
N LEU A 157 -13.37 -5.56 -16.43
CA LEU A 157 -14.10 -4.65 -15.54
C LEU A 157 -13.37 -4.44 -14.22
N PHE A 158 -12.75 -5.49 -13.66
CA PHE A 158 -11.93 -5.38 -12.46
C PHE A 158 -10.67 -4.53 -12.69
N LEU A 159 -9.99 -4.70 -13.82
CA LEU A 159 -8.82 -3.88 -14.20
C LEU A 159 -9.20 -2.42 -14.41
N LEU A 160 -10.31 -2.15 -15.11
CA LEU A 160 -10.83 -0.80 -15.31
C LEU A 160 -11.17 -0.15 -13.97
N TRP A 161 -11.93 -0.83 -13.12
CA TRP A 161 -12.22 -0.35 -11.77
C TRP A 161 -10.94 -0.01 -11.01
N GLY A 162 -9.95 -0.90 -11.01
CA GLY A 162 -8.69 -0.66 -10.32
C GLY A 162 -7.88 0.51 -10.87
N LEU A 163 -7.85 0.71 -12.19
CA LEU A 163 -7.13 1.82 -12.81
C LEU A 163 -7.76 3.18 -12.46
N PHE A 164 -9.09 3.30 -12.57
CA PHE A 164 -9.79 4.54 -12.19
C PHE A 164 -9.58 4.86 -10.70
N ARG A 165 -9.67 3.84 -9.85
CA ARG A 165 -9.54 3.98 -8.40
C ARG A 165 -8.11 4.35 -7.99
N LEU A 166 -7.09 3.81 -8.66
CA LEU A 166 -5.68 4.16 -8.44
C LEU A 166 -5.39 5.62 -8.80
N ILE A 167 -5.90 6.09 -9.94
CA ILE A 167 -5.73 7.48 -10.38
C ILE A 167 -6.39 8.43 -9.37
N GLY A 168 -7.65 8.16 -8.99
CA GLY A 168 -8.38 8.95 -8.00
C GLY A 168 -7.66 9.03 -6.66
N TYR A 169 -7.21 7.89 -6.13
CA TYR A 169 -6.48 7.83 -4.86
C TYR A 169 -5.15 8.62 -4.89
N THR A 170 -4.42 8.53 -6.01
CA THR A 170 -3.16 9.24 -6.18
C THR A 170 -3.38 10.76 -6.18
N ILE A 171 -4.40 11.24 -6.89
CA ILE A 171 -4.77 12.65 -6.93
C ILE A 171 -5.14 13.15 -5.53
N VAL A 172 -5.98 12.39 -4.80
CA VAL A 172 -6.41 12.76 -3.45
C VAL A 172 -5.21 12.88 -2.50
N ILE A 173 -4.31 11.89 -2.47
CA ILE A 173 -3.16 11.92 -1.55
C ILE A 173 -2.26 13.13 -1.77
N PHE A 174 -1.92 13.43 -3.03
CA PHE A 174 -1.01 14.54 -3.32
C PHE A 174 -1.72 15.89 -3.16
N SER A 175 -2.94 16.01 -3.68
CA SER A 175 -3.75 17.23 -3.59
C SER A 175 -4.11 17.57 -2.14
N LEU A 176 -4.28 16.57 -1.27
CA LEU A 176 -4.64 16.80 0.13
C LEU A 176 -3.55 17.56 0.92
N ALA A 177 -2.30 17.24 0.66
CA ALA A 177 -1.18 17.94 1.28
C ALA A 177 -1.08 19.39 0.81
N ASP A 178 -1.24 19.62 -0.50
CA ASP A 178 -1.14 20.97 -1.10
C ASP A 178 -2.33 21.84 -0.71
N PHE A 179 -3.55 21.30 -0.72
CA PHE A 179 -4.76 22.00 -0.32
C PHE A 179 -4.80 22.28 1.19
N GLY A 180 -4.26 21.36 1.99
CA GLY A 180 -4.05 21.60 3.42
C GLY A 180 -3.14 22.81 3.68
N GLN A 181 -2.14 23.07 2.83
CA GLN A 181 -1.28 24.25 2.95
C GLN A 181 -1.95 25.54 2.45
N SER A 182 -2.85 25.45 1.46
CA SER A 182 -3.54 26.64 0.93
C SER A 182 -4.71 27.09 1.82
N VAL A 183 -5.38 26.17 2.50
CA VAL A 183 -6.52 26.47 3.38
C VAL A 183 -6.08 26.74 4.82
N ALA A 184 -5.13 25.95 5.34
CA ALA A 184 -4.57 26.20 6.66
C ALA A 184 -3.30 27.04 6.50
N PHE A 185 -3.38 28.33 6.84
CA PHE A 185 -2.25 29.28 6.84
C PHE A 185 -1.06 28.87 7.75
N ILE A 186 -1.08 27.68 8.37
CA ILE A 186 -0.12 27.16 9.33
C ILE A 186 0.31 25.72 8.94
N THR A 187 1.60 25.52 8.68
CA THR A 187 2.19 24.22 8.25
C THR A 187 1.93 23.05 9.21
N SER A 188 1.76 23.31 10.51
CA SER A 188 1.44 22.27 11.50
C SER A 188 0.05 21.66 11.28
N GLN A 189 -0.91 22.44 10.80
CA GLN A 189 -2.29 22.00 10.56
C GLN A 189 -2.40 21.09 9.33
N ALA A 190 -1.65 21.36 8.26
CA ALA A 190 -1.56 20.46 7.10
C ALA A 190 -0.96 19.09 7.48
N SER A 191 0.06 19.09 8.35
CA SER A 191 0.65 17.85 8.85
C SER A 191 -0.32 17.05 9.75
N LEU A 192 -1.20 17.73 10.50
CA LEU A 192 -2.26 17.10 11.28
C LEU A 192 -3.33 16.46 10.38
N ALA A 193 -3.71 17.09 9.27
CA ALA A 193 -4.65 16.50 8.31
C ALA A 193 -4.07 15.22 7.68
N ALA A 194 -2.80 15.24 7.25
CA ALA A 194 -2.12 14.05 6.75
C ALA A 194 -1.98 12.96 7.83
N ALA A 195 -1.74 13.34 9.08
CA ALA A 195 -1.71 12.41 10.20
C ALA A 195 -3.09 11.77 10.43
N LEU A 196 -4.16 12.55 10.45
CA LEU A 196 -5.53 12.05 10.59
C LEU A 196 -5.93 11.13 9.44
N MET A 197 -5.45 11.39 8.24
CA MET A 197 -5.67 10.50 7.10
C MET A 197 -5.01 9.14 7.28
N ASN A 198 -3.79 9.11 7.83
CA ASN A 198 -3.10 7.87 8.16
C ASN A 198 -3.75 7.15 9.37
N LEU A 199 -4.27 7.90 10.36
CA LEU A 199 -5.05 7.36 11.47
C LEU A 199 -6.35 6.72 10.96
N GLY A 200 -7.07 7.43 10.09
CA GLY A 200 -8.27 6.94 9.43
C GLY A 200 -8.02 5.64 8.69
N GLN A 201 -6.93 5.54 7.92
CA GLN A 201 -6.54 4.28 7.27
C GLN A 201 -6.20 3.18 8.29
N GLY A 202 -5.44 3.49 9.34
CA GLY A 202 -5.06 2.52 10.37
C GLY A 202 -6.27 1.93 11.12
N VAL A 203 -7.27 2.75 11.45
CA VAL A 203 -8.48 2.33 12.19
C VAL A 203 -9.60 1.86 11.26
N GLY A 204 -9.66 2.36 10.04
CA GLY A 204 -10.70 2.06 9.07
C GLY A 204 -10.50 0.72 8.35
N HIS A 205 -9.24 0.34 8.10
CA HIS A 205 -8.93 -0.94 7.45
C HIS A 205 -9.50 -2.17 8.18
N PRO A 206 -9.35 -2.37 9.51
CA PRO A 206 -9.96 -3.50 10.22
C PRO A 206 -11.49 -3.47 10.15
N ILE A 207 -12.10 -2.30 10.27
CA ILE A 207 -13.56 -2.12 10.26
C ILE A 207 -14.13 -2.56 8.90
N ILE A 208 -13.54 -2.07 7.81
CA ILE A 208 -13.93 -2.45 6.45
C ILE A 208 -13.63 -3.94 6.20
N GLY A 209 -12.60 -4.48 6.85
CA GLY A 209 -12.28 -5.91 6.81
C GLY A 209 -13.34 -6.80 7.43
N LEU A 210 -13.90 -6.39 8.57
CA LEU A 210 -15.01 -7.10 9.22
C LEU A 210 -16.30 -7.00 8.40
N SER A 211 -16.56 -5.84 7.79
CA SER A 211 -17.73 -5.65 6.90
C SER A 211 -17.65 -6.53 5.65
N ASN A 212 -16.46 -6.64 5.04
CA ASN A 212 -16.21 -7.51 3.88
C ASN A 212 -16.53 -8.99 4.16
N ASP A 213 -16.31 -9.45 5.39
CA ASP A 213 -16.59 -10.84 5.78
C ASP A 213 -18.10 -11.11 6.01
N ARG A 214 -18.93 -10.07 6.18
CA ARG A 214 -20.39 -10.21 6.43
C ARG A 214 -21.27 -9.95 5.21
N TRP A 215 -20.92 -8.97 4.38
CA TRP A 215 -21.80 -8.46 3.32
C TRP A 215 -21.33 -8.82 1.90
N GLY A 216 -20.29 -9.62 1.76
CA GLY A 216 -19.70 -9.95 0.46
C GLY A 216 -18.65 -8.92 0.05
N ARG A 217 -17.53 -9.41 -0.50
CA ARG A 217 -16.32 -8.59 -0.74
C ARG A 217 -16.50 -7.62 -1.91
N LEU A 218 -17.22 -8.04 -2.95
CA LEU A 218 -17.54 -7.22 -4.13
C LEU A 218 -18.49 -6.07 -3.78
N ASP A 219 -19.54 -6.34 -3.00
CA ASP A 219 -20.53 -5.33 -2.64
C ASP A 219 -19.92 -4.27 -1.72
N VAL A 220 -19.12 -4.69 -0.73
CA VAL A 220 -18.42 -3.76 0.17
C VAL A 220 -17.35 -2.96 -0.57
N ALA A 221 -16.63 -3.55 -1.53
CA ALA A 221 -15.70 -2.81 -2.39
C ALA A 221 -16.41 -1.77 -3.27
N GLY A 222 -17.57 -2.12 -3.83
CA GLY A 222 -18.41 -1.21 -4.60
C GLY A 222 -18.95 -0.04 -3.76
N ILE A 223 -19.55 -0.36 -2.61
CA ILE A 223 -20.10 0.63 -1.67
C ILE A 223 -19.01 1.55 -1.12
N SER A 224 -17.85 1.01 -0.73
CA SER A 224 -16.74 1.83 -0.24
C SER A 224 -16.17 2.74 -1.32
N THR A 225 -16.11 2.29 -2.57
CA THR A 225 -15.69 3.14 -3.70
C THR A 225 -16.71 4.25 -3.96
N LEU A 226 -17.99 3.93 -3.91
CA LEU A 226 -19.07 4.91 -4.09
C LEU A 226 -19.07 5.95 -2.96
N LEU A 227 -18.94 5.50 -1.72
CA LEU A 227 -18.82 6.37 -0.55
C LEU A 227 -17.57 7.25 -0.62
N ALA A 228 -16.41 6.70 -1.00
CA ALA A 228 -15.18 7.47 -1.18
C ALA A 228 -15.33 8.57 -2.27
N GLY A 229 -16.00 8.24 -3.37
CA GLY A 229 -16.35 9.20 -4.41
C GLY A 229 -17.30 10.29 -3.91
N LEU A 230 -18.34 9.94 -3.15
CA LEU A 230 -19.27 10.89 -2.56
C LEU A 230 -18.61 11.77 -1.50
N THR A 231 -17.78 11.23 -0.61
CA THR A 231 -17.06 12.03 0.37
C THR A 231 -16.08 12.98 -0.32
N THR A 232 -15.43 12.54 -1.39
CA THR A 232 -14.57 13.43 -2.19
C THR A 232 -15.37 14.48 -2.93
N LEU A 233 -16.55 14.19 -3.48
CA LEU A 233 -17.34 15.23 -4.16
C LEU A 233 -18.00 16.21 -3.19
N PHE A 234 -18.55 15.73 -2.08
CA PHE A 234 -19.33 16.56 -1.17
C PHE A 234 -18.46 17.20 -0.07
N ILE A 235 -17.61 16.42 0.60
CA ILE A 235 -16.84 16.94 1.73
C ILE A 235 -15.67 17.77 1.23
N TRP A 236 -14.93 17.32 0.20
CA TRP A 236 -13.81 18.09 -0.33
C TRP A 236 -14.24 19.43 -0.95
N VAL A 237 -15.27 19.40 -1.81
CA VAL A 237 -15.66 20.59 -2.60
C VAL A 237 -16.41 21.61 -1.74
N PHE A 238 -17.31 21.16 -0.86
CA PHE A 238 -18.13 22.08 -0.06
C PHE A 238 -17.52 22.39 1.30
N ALA A 239 -17.05 21.36 2.03
CA ALA A 239 -16.54 21.51 3.39
C ALA A 239 -15.02 21.73 3.46
N GLY A 240 -14.27 21.48 2.38
CA GLY A 240 -12.82 21.73 2.33
C GLY A 240 -12.43 23.19 2.45
N LYS A 241 -13.39 24.13 2.37
CA LYS A 241 -13.15 25.56 2.61
C LYS A 241 -12.83 25.87 4.07
N ASP A 242 -13.27 25.01 5.00
CA ASP A 242 -13.03 25.14 6.43
C ASP A 242 -12.07 24.06 6.93
N PHE A 243 -11.20 24.43 7.87
CA PHE A 243 -10.24 23.48 8.47
C PHE A 243 -10.93 22.26 9.10
N ALA A 244 -12.10 22.46 9.72
CA ALA A 244 -12.88 21.36 10.30
C ALA A 244 -13.37 20.35 9.24
N GLY A 245 -13.78 20.82 8.06
CA GLY A 245 -14.21 19.95 6.97
C GLY A 245 -13.05 19.14 6.36
N LEU A 246 -11.86 19.73 6.32
CA LEU A 246 -10.63 19.01 5.92
C LEU A 246 -10.28 17.88 6.90
N LEU A 247 -10.44 18.10 8.21
CA LEU A 247 -10.19 17.06 9.23
C LEU A 247 -11.19 15.90 9.12
N ILE A 248 -12.47 16.20 8.88
CA ILE A 248 -13.51 15.19 8.66
C ILE A 248 -13.20 14.38 7.40
N TYR A 249 -12.80 15.03 6.31
CA TYR A 249 -12.38 14.33 5.10
C TYR A 249 -11.16 13.44 5.33
N ALA A 250 -10.16 13.92 6.08
CA ALA A 250 -8.99 13.14 6.43
C ALA A 250 -9.36 11.85 7.18
N LEU A 251 -10.29 11.91 8.15
CA LEU A 251 -10.80 10.72 8.83
C LEU A 251 -11.51 9.73 7.88
N CYS A 252 -12.22 10.25 6.87
CA CYS A 252 -12.82 9.44 5.81
C CYS A 252 -11.78 8.79 4.87
N GLY A 253 -10.49 9.14 4.97
CA GLY A 253 -9.39 8.52 4.23
C GLY A 253 -9.27 7.00 4.42
N ALA A 254 -9.91 6.43 5.45
CA ALA A 254 -10.20 5.01 5.59
C ALA A 254 -10.80 4.37 4.32
N LEU A 255 -11.82 5.04 3.76
CA LEU A 255 -12.56 4.57 2.59
C LEU A 255 -11.69 4.63 1.34
N ASP A 256 -10.84 5.66 1.25
CA ASP A 256 -9.87 5.84 0.18
C ASP A 256 -8.65 4.91 0.32
N GLY A 257 -8.25 4.45 1.50
CA GLY A 257 -7.10 3.53 1.65
C GLY A 257 -7.39 2.07 1.27
N CYS A 258 -8.66 1.65 1.32
CA CYS A 258 -9.03 0.23 1.31
C CYS A 258 -8.78 -0.56 0.01
N PHE A 259 -8.50 0.08 -1.11
CA PHE A 259 -8.29 -0.62 -2.39
C PHE A 259 -7.13 -1.60 -2.37
N TRP A 260 -5.94 -1.17 -1.95
CA TRP A 260 -4.74 -2.00 -1.96
C TRP A 260 -4.92 -3.38 -1.31
N PRO A 261 -5.47 -3.47 -0.09
CA PRO A 261 -5.71 -4.77 0.55
C PRO A 261 -6.95 -5.51 0.05
N THR A 262 -7.95 -4.82 -0.52
CA THR A 262 -9.16 -5.47 -1.03
C THR A 262 -8.99 -6.02 -2.44
N VAL A 263 -8.14 -5.41 -3.27
CA VAL A 263 -7.81 -5.87 -4.64
C VAL A 263 -7.36 -7.32 -4.65
N ALA A 264 -6.50 -7.73 -3.73
CA ALA A 264 -6.04 -9.11 -3.65
C ALA A 264 -7.15 -10.08 -3.25
N ALA A 265 -8.03 -9.68 -2.33
CA ALA A 265 -9.14 -10.52 -1.87
C ALA A 265 -10.25 -10.65 -2.92
N VAL A 266 -10.56 -9.57 -3.63
CA VAL A 266 -11.53 -9.53 -4.73
C VAL A 266 -10.97 -10.26 -5.97
N GLY A 267 -9.69 -10.04 -6.29
CA GLY A 267 -8.98 -10.77 -7.36
C GLY A 267 -8.99 -12.28 -7.12
N ALA A 268 -8.83 -12.73 -5.87
CA ALA A 268 -8.95 -14.14 -5.48
C ALA A 268 -10.31 -14.77 -5.83
N GLU A 269 -11.36 -13.99 -5.70
CA GLU A 269 -12.75 -14.41 -5.89
C GLU A 269 -13.15 -14.36 -7.37
N VAL A 270 -12.68 -13.35 -8.11
CA VAL A 270 -12.96 -13.18 -9.55
C VAL A 270 -12.16 -14.15 -10.43
N VAL A 271 -10.93 -14.48 -10.05
CA VAL A 271 -9.97 -15.19 -10.93
C VAL A 271 -9.76 -16.67 -10.54
N TRP A 272 -10.34 -17.12 -9.42
CA TRP A 272 -10.03 -18.40 -8.77
C TRP A 272 -8.57 -18.51 -8.28
N LEU A 273 -8.41 -19.10 -7.10
CA LEU A 273 -7.16 -19.24 -6.33
C LEU A 273 -5.88 -19.64 -7.09
N PRO A 274 -5.91 -20.52 -8.11
CA PRO A 274 -4.70 -20.91 -8.82
C PRO A 274 -4.10 -19.81 -9.71
N LEU A 275 -4.89 -18.80 -10.07
CA LEU A 275 -4.54 -17.76 -11.06
C LEU A 275 -4.31 -16.37 -10.44
N LEU A 276 -4.46 -16.23 -9.12
CA LEU A 276 -4.23 -15.00 -8.35
C LEU A 276 -2.89 -14.29 -8.67
N PRO A 277 -1.75 -15.00 -8.74
CA PRO A 277 -0.46 -14.37 -9.06
C PRO A 277 -0.34 -13.87 -10.51
N ALA A 278 -1.24 -14.31 -11.39
CA ALA A 278 -1.31 -13.86 -12.79
C ALA A 278 -2.23 -12.64 -12.97
N ALA A 279 -2.98 -12.27 -11.93
CA ALA A 279 -4.01 -11.24 -11.93
C ALA A 279 -3.67 -10.01 -11.07
N LEU A 280 -2.63 -10.11 -10.23
CA LEU A 280 -2.00 -9.03 -9.46
C LEU A 280 -0.78 -8.49 -10.22
#